data_AF-A0A1S9CTM6-F1
#
_entry.id   AF-A0A1S9CTM6-F1
#
_cell.length_a   1.000
_cell.length_b   1.000
_cell.length_c   1.000
_cell.angle_alpha   90.00
_cell.angle_beta   90.00
_cell.angle_gamma   90.00
#
_symmetry.space_group_name_H-M   'P 1'
#
loop_
_entity.id
_entity.type
_entity.pdbx_description
1 polymer ?
#
loop_
_entity_poly.entity_id
_entity_poly.type
_entity_poly.pdbx_seq_one_letter_code
_entity_poly.pdbx_strand_id
1 'polypeptide(L)'
;MIRKVVNFLTGRMFTIGILMLVQLIFLAYTILILSEYFVYVYIGLITMSLVVVVYIVNRKDNPSYKLAWVIQIMSFPIFGGLFYLAFGGKRLNREIKHVIDKVVKDTEYLCEQNQQILEEVGALDKSVANQSKYIYSYAYAPIYKNTETEYLTPGESFFERLLEALESAKHFIFMEYFIIEEGLMWNSILDIMERKAKEGVEVRVIYDDAGTITTLPENYHKTLQKKGIKTLLFNEVKPALTFKFNNRDHRKITVVDGYIGFMGGINLADEYPRSVPHVLCSAQNRTQTKK
;
A
#
# COMPACT_ATOMS: atom_id res chain seq x y z
N MET A 1 22.94 35.46 49.14
CA MET A 1 22.66 36.08 47.83
C MET A 1 23.15 35.21 46.67
N ILE A 2 24.42 34.75 46.70
CA ILE A 2 25.06 33.90 45.67
C ILE A 2 24.24 32.63 45.31
N ARG A 3 23.72 31.91 46.30
CA ARG A 3 22.97 30.65 46.07
C ARG A 3 21.64 30.85 45.30
N LYS A 4 20.98 32.00 45.45
CA LYS A 4 19.76 32.33 44.69
C LYS A 4 20.08 32.66 43.23
N VAL A 5 21.21 33.32 42.99
CA VAL A 5 21.70 33.65 41.64
C VAL A 5 22.13 32.39 40.90
N VAL A 6 22.86 31.48 41.57
CA VAL A 6 23.24 30.19 40.98
C VAL A 6 22.01 29.35 40.60
N ASN A 7 21.01 29.24 41.48
CA ASN A 7 19.78 28.49 41.18
C ASN A 7 18.94 29.09 40.04
N PHE A 8 19.01 30.42 39.83
CA PHE A 8 18.36 31.09 38.72
C PHE A 8 19.12 30.87 37.40
N LEU A 9 20.46 30.98 37.42
CA LEU A 9 21.33 30.75 36.25
C LEU A 9 21.39 29.29 35.81
N THR A 10 21.18 28.32 36.71
CA THR A 10 21.04 26.89 36.34
C THR A 10 19.57 26.48 36.17
N GLY A 11 18.65 27.44 36.22
CA GLY A 11 17.23 27.18 36.02
C GLY A 11 16.95 26.73 34.59
N ARG A 12 16.02 25.78 34.42
CA ARG A 12 15.60 25.28 33.10
C ARG A 12 15.21 26.43 32.15
N MET A 13 14.47 27.41 32.66
CA MET A 13 14.04 28.58 31.88
C MET A 13 15.21 29.45 31.41
N PHE A 14 16.21 29.66 32.27
CA PHE A 14 17.40 30.44 31.92
C PHE A 14 18.28 29.69 30.91
N THR A 15 18.42 28.37 31.06
CA THR A 15 19.16 27.52 30.12
C THR A 15 18.49 27.52 28.74
N ILE A 16 17.16 27.37 28.67
CA ILE A 16 16.40 27.48 27.43
C ILE A 16 16.58 28.87 26.80
N GLY A 17 16.50 29.93 27.60
CA GLY A 17 16.71 31.30 27.13
C GLY A 17 18.10 31.54 26.53
N ILE A 18 19.15 31.00 27.15
CA ILE A 18 20.51 31.05 26.59
C ILE A 18 20.60 30.25 25.30
N LEU A 19 20.06 29.03 25.26
CA LEU A 19 20.08 28.21 24.04
C LEU A 19 19.36 28.88 22.87
N MET A 20 18.22 29.53 23.15
CA MET A 20 17.52 30.35 22.16
C MET A 20 18.37 31.54 21.69
N LEU A 21 19.05 32.26 22.59
CA LEU A 21 19.90 33.37 22.22
C LEU A 21 21.10 32.91 21.37
N VAL A 22 21.74 31.80 21.75
CA VAL A 22 22.81 31.18 20.97
C VAL A 22 22.30 30.77 19.59
N GLN A 23 21.11 30.19 19.50
CA GLN A 23 20.49 29.83 18.23
C GLN A 23 20.21 31.06 17.34
N LEU A 24 19.74 32.17 17.92
CA LEU A 24 19.51 33.43 17.19
C LEU A 24 20.83 34.03 16.68
N ILE A 25 21.87 34.05 17.52
CA ILE A 25 23.20 34.54 17.13
C ILE A 25 23.77 33.66 16.01
N PHE A 26 23.68 32.34 16.14
CA PHE A 26 24.12 31.39 15.12
C PHE A 26 23.37 31.60 13.80
N LEU A 27 22.05 31.78 13.85
CA LEU A 27 21.24 32.05 12.66
C LEU A 27 21.64 33.37 12.00
N ALA A 28 21.77 34.45 12.76
CA ALA A 28 22.18 35.76 12.25
C ALA A 28 23.58 35.71 11.63
N TYR A 29 24.53 35.06 12.31
CA TYR A 29 25.88 34.85 11.80
C TYR A 29 25.89 34.05 10.50
N THR A 30 25.10 32.98 10.43
CA THR A 30 24.95 32.16 9.22
C THR A 30 24.37 32.98 8.06
N ILE A 31 23.36 33.81 8.32
CA ILE A 31 22.77 34.69 7.30
C ILE A 31 23.79 35.69 6.76
N LEU A 32 24.59 36.31 7.64
CA LEU A 32 25.61 37.28 7.25
C LEU A 32 26.67 36.64 6.35
N ILE A 33 27.23 35.49 6.76
CA ILE A 33 28.16 34.73 5.93
C ILE A 33 27.52 34.32 4.61
N LEU A 34 26.32 33.72 4.67
CA LEU A 34 25.64 33.24 3.46
C LEU A 34 25.35 34.40 2.50
N SER A 35 25.14 35.62 3.00
CA SER A 35 24.95 36.81 2.18
C SER A 35 26.22 37.20 1.40
N GLU A 36 27.39 37.07 2.02
CA GLU A 36 28.68 37.34 1.36
C GLU A 36 28.97 36.30 0.27
N TYR A 37 28.67 35.03 0.54
CA TYR A 37 28.91 33.93 -0.39
C TYR A 37 27.69 33.58 -1.26
N PHE A 38 26.63 34.40 -1.23
CA PHE A 38 25.32 34.06 -1.83
C PHE A 38 25.44 33.71 -3.30
N VAL A 39 26.25 34.46 -4.06
CA VAL A 39 26.44 34.24 -5.50
C VAL A 39 27.03 32.86 -5.78
N TYR A 40 28.03 32.43 -5.03
CA TYR A 40 28.66 31.12 -5.20
C TYR A 40 27.71 29.98 -4.83
N VAL A 41 26.98 30.14 -3.72
CA VAL A 41 25.96 29.18 -3.28
C VAL A 41 24.84 29.07 -4.31
N TYR A 42 24.34 30.21 -4.81
CA TYR A 42 23.30 30.29 -5.82
C TYR A 42 23.70 29.59 -7.12
N ILE A 43 24.90 29.87 -7.64
CA ILE A 43 25.44 29.21 -8.84
C ILE A 43 25.55 27.70 -8.59
N GLY A 44 26.12 27.28 -7.46
CA GLY A 44 26.27 25.87 -7.12
C GLY A 44 24.93 25.13 -7.06
N LEU A 45 23.91 25.73 -6.42
CA LEU A 45 22.57 25.16 -6.33
C LEU A 45 21.88 25.06 -7.69
N ILE A 46 22.00 26.07 -8.55
CA ILE A 46 21.45 26.02 -9.91
C ILE A 46 22.15 24.95 -10.74
N THR A 47 23.49 24.90 -10.72
CA THR A 47 24.24 23.88 -11.44
C THR A 47 23.84 22.48 -10.97
N MET A 48 23.70 22.27 -9.67
CA MET A 48 23.21 21.02 -9.11
C MET A 48 21.77 20.70 -9.57
N SER A 49 20.85 21.67 -9.53
CA SER A 49 19.48 21.51 -10.05
C SER A 49 19.47 21.12 -11.53
N LEU A 50 20.31 21.74 -12.37
CA LEU A 50 20.47 21.40 -13.78
C LEU A 50 20.97 19.97 -13.98
N VAL A 51 22.02 19.57 -13.25
CA VAL A 51 22.54 18.20 -13.28
C VAL A 51 21.45 17.19 -12.89
N VAL A 52 20.68 17.50 -11.85
CA VAL A 52 19.56 16.66 -11.41
C VAL A 52 18.46 16.56 -12.48
N VAL A 53 18.10 17.66 -13.15
CA VAL A 53 17.11 17.65 -14.24
C VAL A 53 17.59 16.78 -15.40
N VAL A 54 18.83 16.98 -15.88
CA VAL A 54 19.43 16.16 -16.95
C VAL A 54 19.44 14.69 -16.54
N TYR A 55 19.78 14.40 -15.29
CA TYR A 55 19.74 13.06 -14.75
C TYR A 55 18.33 12.45 -14.78
N ILE A 56 17.30 13.17 -14.32
CA ILE A 56 15.91 12.70 -14.30
C ILE A 56 15.38 12.43 -15.71
N VAL A 57 15.62 13.34 -16.66
CA VAL A 57 15.15 13.22 -18.05
C VAL A 57 15.72 11.95 -18.70
N ASN A 58 17.00 11.66 -18.44
CA ASN A 58 17.71 10.51 -19.01
C ASN A 58 17.41 9.15 -18.35
N ARG A 59 16.70 9.10 -17.22
CA ARG A 59 16.29 7.82 -16.60
C ARG A 59 15.29 7.06 -17.46
N LYS A 60 15.15 5.74 -17.30
CA LYS A 60 14.05 4.96 -17.92
C LYS A 60 12.82 4.87 -17.01
N ASP A 61 12.41 6.00 -16.45
CA ASP A 61 11.26 6.10 -15.54
C ASP A 61 9.99 6.56 -16.28
N ASN A 62 8.83 6.40 -15.62
CA ASN A 62 7.53 6.89 -16.11
C ASN A 62 7.64 8.38 -16.49
N PRO A 63 7.29 8.78 -17.74
CA PRO A 63 7.41 10.15 -18.22
C PRO A 63 6.68 11.17 -17.35
N SER A 64 5.46 10.86 -16.90
CA SER A 64 4.65 11.77 -16.07
C SER A 64 5.32 12.06 -14.72
N TYR A 65 5.92 11.05 -14.10
CA TYR A 65 6.67 11.23 -12.84
C TYR A 65 7.91 12.10 -13.04
N LYS A 66 8.66 11.90 -14.13
CA LYS A 66 9.81 12.73 -14.47
C LYS A 66 9.39 14.19 -14.66
N LEU A 67 8.35 14.42 -15.45
CA LEU A 67 7.85 15.75 -15.75
C LEU A 67 7.40 16.48 -14.49
N ALA A 68 6.70 15.80 -13.58
CA ALA A 68 6.31 16.38 -12.29
C ALA A 68 7.54 16.90 -11.51
N TRP A 69 8.61 16.11 -11.42
CA TRP A 69 9.83 16.56 -10.74
C TRP A 69 10.60 17.63 -11.50
N VAL A 70 10.70 17.54 -12.82
CA VAL A 70 11.39 18.54 -13.65
C VAL A 70 10.68 19.89 -13.55
N ILE A 71 9.35 19.92 -13.66
CA ILE A 71 8.55 21.14 -13.48
C ILE A 71 8.77 21.72 -12.08
N GLN A 72 8.66 20.90 -11.02
CA GLN A 72 8.89 21.35 -9.65
C GLN A 72 10.30 21.95 -9.45
N ILE A 73 11.34 21.31 -10.01
CA ILE A 73 12.72 21.81 -9.91
C ILE A 73 12.87 23.13 -10.66
N MET A 74 12.30 23.25 -11.86
CA MET A 74 12.38 24.47 -12.66
C MET A 74 11.57 25.62 -12.06
N SER A 75 10.46 25.35 -11.36
CA SER A 75 9.69 26.37 -10.65
C SER A 75 10.44 26.94 -9.44
N PHE A 76 11.35 26.17 -8.84
CA PHE A 76 12.13 26.58 -7.66
C PHE A 76 13.63 26.26 -7.85
N PRO A 77 14.35 26.96 -8.75
CA PRO A 77 15.67 26.53 -9.21
C PRO A 77 16.76 26.48 -8.13
N ILE A 78 16.60 27.25 -7.05
CA ILE A 78 17.54 27.28 -5.90
C ILE A 78 17.40 26.02 -5.05
N PHE A 79 16.18 25.62 -4.70
CA PHE A 79 15.94 24.52 -3.75
C PHE A 79 15.43 23.24 -4.42
N GLY A 80 15.02 23.30 -5.67
CA GLY A 80 14.40 22.21 -6.40
C GLY A 80 15.30 20.98 -6.51
N GLY A 81 16.56 21.16 -6.91
CA GLY A 81 17.53 20.08 -6.96
C GLY A 81 17.78 19.44 -5.60
N LEU A 82 17.90 20.25 -4.54
CA LEU A 82 18.07 19.77 -3.17
C LEU A 82 16.85 18.98 -2.71
N PHE A 83 15.66 19.49 -3.02
CA PHE A 83 14.38 18.87 -2.71
C PHE A 83 14.26 17.51 -3.41
N TYR A 84 14.64 17.39 -4.69
CA TYR A 84 14.69 16.09 -5.36
C TYR A 84 15.73 15.13 -4.76
N LEU A 85 16.91 15.61 -4.36
CA LEU A 85 17.92 14.73 -3.77
C LEU A 85 17.48 14.18 -2.41
N ALA A 86 16.79 15.01 -1.62
CA ALA A 86 16.25 14.63 -0.32
C ALA A 86 15.02 13.71 -0.45
N PHE A 87 14.10 14.02 -1.36
CA PHE A 87 12.74 13.43 -1.38
C PHE A 87 12.38 12.70 -2.67
N GLY A 88 13.11 12.93 -3.74
CA GLY A 88 12.84 12.41 -5.07
C GLY A 88 13.42 11.02 -5.37
N GLY A 89 12.87 10.43 -6.43
CA GLY A 89 13.25 9.13 -6.96
C GLY A 89 12.45 7.97 -6.38
N LYS A 90 12.20 6.95 -7.21
CA LYS A 90 11.62 5.67 -6.79
C LYS A 90 12.65 4.85 -6.02
N ARG A 91 12.81 5.12 -4.72
CA ARG A 91 13.74 4.35 -3.86
C ARG A 91 13.00 3.19 -3.18
N LEU A 92 12.58 2.19 -3.95
CA LEU A 92 12.34 0.88 -3.34
C LEU A 92 13.70 0.38 -2.82
N ASN A 93 13.77 -0.10 -1.58
CA ASN A 93 15.01 -0.64 -1.04
C ASN A 93 15.49 -1.76 -1.99
N ARG A 94 16.78 -1.76 -2.37
CA ARG A 94 17.35 -2.78 -3.27
C ARG A 94 17.11 -4.19 -2.71
N GLU A 95 17.16 -4.33 -1.40
CA GLU A 95 16.87 -5.59 -0.71
C GLU A 95 15.43 -6.03 -0.92
N ILE A 96 14.45 -5.13 -0.69
CA ILE A 96 13.03 -5.42 -0.91
C ILE A 96 12.79 -5.79 -2.37
N LYS A 97 13.38 -5.05 -3.30
CA LYS A 97 13.29 -5.37 -4.73
C LYS A 97 13.85 -6.77 -5.01
N HIS A 98 15.01 -7.11 -4.47
CA HIS A 98 15.62 -8.43 -4.66
C HIS A 98 14.76 -9.56 -4.09
N VAL A 99 14.12 -9.35 -2.94
CA VAL A 99 13.17 -10.31 -2.36
C VAL A 99 11.95 -10.49 -3.28
N ILE A 100 11.37 -9.41 -3.78
CA ILE A 100 10.23 -9.49 -4.71
C ILE A 100 10.62 -10.20 -6.00
N ASP A 101 11.73 -9.78 -6.63
CA ASP A 101 12.22 -10.38 -7.87
C ASP A 101 12.51 -11.89 -7.69
N LYS A 102 13.04 -12.28 -6.52
CA LYS A 102 13.23 -13.68 -6.16
C LYS A 102 11.90 -14.43 -6.03
N VAL A 103 10.93 -13.90 -5.29
CA VAL A 103 9.62 -14.55 -5.12
C VAL A 103 8.93 -14.72 -6.47
N VAL A 104 8.91 -13.69 -7.32
CA VAL A 104 8.34 -13.75 -8.66
C VAL A 104 8.98 -14.89 -9.47
N LYS A 105 10.32 -14.94 -9.50
CA LYS A 105 11.06 -15.99 -10.19
C LYS A 105 10.79 -17.39 -9.63
N ASP A 106 10.74 -17.52 -8.31
CA ASP A 106 10.47 -18.79 -7.64
C ASP A 106 9.04 -19.28 -7.89
N THR A 107 8.10 -18.39 -8.22
CA THR A 107 6.69 -18.71 -8.51
C THR A 107 6.33 -18.70 -10.00
N GLU A 108 7.24 -18.33 -10.89
CA GLU A 108 6.97 -18.11 -12.32
C GLU A 108 6.38 -19.36 -13.00
N TYR A 109 6.84 -20.55 -12.60
CA TYR A 109 6.38 -21.83 -13.12
C TYR A 109 4.89 -22.12 -12.82
N LEU A 110 4.32 -21.51 -11.78
CA LEU A 110 2.89 -21.67 -11.44
C LEU A 110 1.98 -20.91 -12.40
N CYS A 111 2.54 -19.94 -13.12
CA CYS A 111 1.82 -19.06 -14.02
C CYS A 111 2.11 -19.35 -15.50
N GLU A 112 2.65 -20.53 -15.84
CA GLU A 112 2.99 -20.85 -17.23
C GLU A 112 1.77 -20.83 -18.17
N GLN A 113 1.89 -20.11 -19.27
CA GLN A 113 0.84 -20.03 -20.28
C GLN A 113 0.73 -21.34 -21.07
N ASN A 114 -0.47 -21.93 -21.09
CA ASN A 114 -0.81 -22.98 -22.05
C ASN A 114 -0.85 -22.40 -23.47
N GLN A 115 0.07 -22.83 -24.33
CA GLN A 115 0.20 -22.34 -25.71
C GLN A 115 -1.00 -22.70 -26.59
N GLN A 116 -1.63 -23.85 -26.35
CA GLN A 116 -2.82 -24.26 -27.10
C GLN A 116 -3.98 -23.26 -26.91
N ILE A 117 -4.16 -22.74 -25.68
CA ILE A 117 -5.18 -21.72 -25.41
C ILE A 117 -4.87 -20.42 -26.17
N LEU A 118 -3.58 -20.04 -26.24
CA LEU A 118 -3.18 -18.83 -26.96
C LEU A 118 -3.38 -18.97 -28.48
N GLU A 119 -3.13 -20.15 -29.03
CA GLU A 119 -3.40 -20.49 -30.44
C GLU A 119 -4.91 -20.47 -30.74
N GLU A 120 -5.73 -21.05 -29.86
CA GLU A 120 -7.20 -21.01 -29.96
C GLU A 120 -7.71 -19.56 -29.96
N VAL A 121 -7.24 -18.72 -29.03
CA VAL A 121 -7.58 -17.29 -28.99
C VAL A 121 -7.09 -16.56 -30.25
N GLY A 122 -5.90 -16.89 -30.75
CA GLY A 122 -5.35 -16.33 -31.99
C GLY A 122 -6.15 -16.69 -33.23
N ALA A 123 -6.76 -17.86 -33.26
CA ALA A 123 -7.66 -18.29 -34.33
C ALA A 123 -9.01 -17.55 -34.30
N LEU A 124 -9.47 -17.16 -33.10
CA LEU A 124 -10.69 -16.37 -32.93
C LEU A 124 -10.48 -14.89 -33.26
N ASP A 125 -9.48 -14.27 -32.65
CA ASP A 125 -9.16 -12.85 -32.85
C ASP A 125 -7.68 -12.58 -32.56
N LYS A 126 -6.95 -12.16 -33.60
CA LYS A 126 -5.53 -11.83 -33.54
C LYS A 126 -5.24 -10.64 -32.61
N SER A 127 -6.14 -9.67 -32.51
CA SER A 127 -6.02 -8.53 -31.59
C SER A 127 -6.09 -8.98 -30.14
N VAL A 128 -7.05 -9.86 -29.82
CA VAL A 128 -7.20 -10.43 -28.47
C VAL A 128 -5.99 -11.29 -28.10
N ALA A 129 -5.47 -12.08 -29.03
CA ALA A 129 -4.25 -12.86 -28.80
C ALA A 129 -3.02 -11.99 -28.55
N ASN A 130 -2.86 -10.89 -29.30
CA ASN A 130 -1.76 -9.95 -29.08
C ASN A 130 -1.85 -9.29 -27.70
N GLN A 131 -3.05 -8.87 -27.27
CA GLN A 131 -3.28 -8.31 -25.95
C GLN A 131 -3.01 -9.34 -24.85
N SER A 132 -3.52 -10.56 -25.01
CA SER A 132 -3.31 -11.66 -24.06
C SER A 132 -1.82 -11.99 -23.91
N LYS A 133 -1.10 -12.07 -25.03
CA LYS A 133 0.35 -12.28 -25.05
C LYS A 133 1.09 -11.14 -24.36
N TYR A 134 0.69 -9.89 -24.58
CA TYR A 134 1.29 -8.74 -23.91
C TYR A 134 1.06 -8.79 -22.39
N ILE A 135 -0.16 -9.09 -21.95
CA ILE A 135 -0.51 -9.23 -20.54
C ILE A 135 0.32 -10.35 -19.89
N TYR A 136 0.38 -11.53 -20.52
CA TYR A 136 1.19 -12.63 -20.02
C TYR A 136 2.68 -12.26 -19.94
N SER A 137 3.26 -11.71 -21.00
CA SER A 137 4.69 -11.36 -21.05
C SER A 137 5.10 -10.27 -20.07
N TYR A 138 4.18 -9.38 -19.68
CA TYR A 138 4.49 -8.24 -18.80
C TYR A 138 4.04 -8.45 -17.35
N ALA A 139 2.93 -9.15 -17.14
CA ALA A 139 2.31 -9.33 -15.82
C ALA A 139 2.38 -10.79 -15.31
N TYR A 140 2.93 -11.73 -16.09
CA TYR A 140 2.95 -13.17 -15.77
C TYR A 140 1.55 -13.70 -15.41
N ALA A 141 0.52 -13.19 -16.09
CA ALA A 141 -0.87 -13.55 -15.88
C ALA A 141 -1.36 -14.41 -17.06
N PRO A 142 -1.38 -15.75 -16.92
CA PRO A 142 -1.84 -16.62 -17.98
C PRO A 142 -3.34 -16.51 -18.21
N ILE A 143 -3.75 -16.78 -19.45
CA ILE A 143 -5.16 -16.90 -19.83
C ILE A 143 -5.65 -18.33 -19.60
N TYR A 144 -6.87 -18.43 -19.09
CA TYR A 144 -7.56 -19.69 -18.80
C TYR A 144 -8.84 -19.79 -19.64
N LYS A 145 -9.30 -21.02 -19.84
CA LYS A 145 -10.59 -21.34 -20.45
C LYS A 145 -11.54 -21.91 -19.41
N ASN A 146 -12.83 -21.93 -19.74
CA ASN A 146 -13.90 -22.45 -18.87
C ASN A 146 -13.97 -21.72 -17.52
N THR A 147 -13.69 -20.43 -17.52
CA THR A 147 -13.87 -19.55 -16.37
C THR A 147 -15.24 -18.89 -16.43
N GLU A 148 -15.88 -18.73 -15.28
CA GLU A 148 -17.11 -17.94 -15.13
C GLU A 148 -16.76 -16.61 -14.44
N THR A 149 -17.29 -15.51 -14.96
CA THR A 149 -17.08 -14.18 -14.39
C THR A 149 -18.43 -13.52 -14.16
N GLU A 150 -18.64 -13.06 -12.92
CA GLU A 150 -19.85 -12.36 -12.50
C GLU A 150 -19.49 -10.93 -12.10
N TYR A 151 -20.24 -9.94 -12.61
CA TYR A 151 -20.08 -8.55 -12.20
C TYR A 151 -21.01 -8.22 -11.04
N LEU A 152 -20.42 -8.02 -9.85
CA LEU A 152 -21.16 -7.80 -8.60
C LEU A 152 -21.37 -6.31 -8.34
N THR A 153 -22.56 -5.82 -8.67
CA THR A 153 -23.02 -4.47 -8.31
C THR A 153 -24.48 -4.53 -7.84
N PRO A 154 -24.87 -3.84 -6.75
CA PRO A 154 -24.05 -3.00 -5.86
C PRO A 154 -23.21 -3.78 -4.84
N GLY A 155 -22.57 -3.07 -3.89
CA GLY A 155 -21.68 -3.67 -2.89
C GLY A 155 -22.34 -4.72 -1.99
N GLU A 156 -23.66 -4.68 -1.82
CA GLU A 156 -24.44 -5.72 -1.14
C GLU A 156 -24.34 -7.07 -1.83
N SER A 157 -24.44 -7.11 -3.17
CA SER A 157 -24.32 -8.35 -3.95
C SER A 157 -22.92 -8.95 -3.78
N PHE A 158 -21.89 -8.09 -3.74
CA PHE A 158 -20.53 -8.53 -3.44
C PHE A 158 -20.42 -9.14 -2.04
N PHE A 159 -20.98 -8.47 -1.03
CA PHE A 159 -20.91 -8.94 0.35
C PHE A 159 -21.63 -10.28 0.53
N GLU A 160 -22.84 -10.42 -0.01
CA GLU A 160 -23.58 -11.69 0.00
C GLU A 160 -22.77 -12.83 -0.64
N ARG A 161 -22.25 -12.59 -1.86
CA ARG A 161 -21.49 -13.60 -2.59
C ARG A 161 -20.18 -13.96 -1.91
N LEU A 162 -19.52 -12.99 -1.27
CA LEU A 162 -18.31 -13.21 -0.49
C LEU A 162 -18.59 -14.12 0.71
N LEU A 163 -19.65 -13.84 1.49
CA LEU A 163 -20.01 -14.68 2.64
C LEU A 163 -20.31 -16.13 2.23
N GLU A 164 -21.06 -16.32 1.13
CA GLU A 164 -21.34 -17.65 0.59
C GLU A 164 -20.07 -18.41 0.21
N ALA A 165 -19.13 -17.73 -0.47
CA ALA A 165 -17.87 -18.32 -0.87
C ALA A 165 -17.00 -18.70 0.33
N LEU A 166 -16.86 -17.81 1.32
CA LEU A 166 -16.10 -18.07 2.55
C LEU A 166 -16.69 -19.27 3.31
N GLU A 167 -18.01 -19.41 3.34
CA GLU A 167 -18.65 -20.54 4.00
C GLU A 167 -18.49 -21.87 3.27
N SER A 168 -18.33 -21.83 1.94
CA SER A 168 -18.06 -23.02 1.15
C SER A 168 -16.62 -23.54 1.28
N ALA A 169 -15.71 -22.75 1.87
CA ALA A 169 -14.29 -23.07 1.93
C ALA A 169 -13.98 -24.38 2.68
N LYS A 170 -13.07 -25.17 2.12
CA LYS A 170 -12.66 -26.49 2.64
C LYS A 170 -11.16 -26.63 2.89
N HIS A 171 -10.32 -25.88 2.17
CA HIS A 171 -8.87 -26.02 2.20
C HIS A 171 -8.19 -24.73 2.64
N PHE A 172 -8.49 -23.61 1.99
CA PHE A 172 -7.89 -22.32 2.34
C PHE A 172 -8.72 -21.11 1.94
N ILE A 173 -8.52 -20.02 2.70
CA ILE A 173 -9.06 -18.69 2.44
C ILE A 173 -7.88 -17.72 2.52
N PHE A 174 -7.53 -17.07 1.42
CA PHE A 174 -6.49 -16.04 1.38
C PHE A 174 -7.10 -14.69 1.02
N MET A 175 -6.84 -13.67 1.85
CA MET A 175 -7.39 -12.34 1.70
C MET A 175 -6.31 -11.26 1.74
N GLU A 176 -6.45 -10.25 0.91
CA GLU A 176 -5.56 -9.09 0.82
C GLU A 176 -6.40 -7.83 0.62
N TYR A 177 -6.36 -6.88 1.57
CA TYR A 177 -7.20 -5.68 1.55
C TYR A 177 -6.48 -4.42 2.05
N PHE A 178 -6.78 -3.29 1.43
CA PHE A 178 -6.25 -1.98 1.85
C PHE A 178 -6.93 -1.46 3.12
N ILE A 179 -8.27 -1.46 3.14
CA ILE A 179 -9.06 -1.01 4.29
C ILE A 179 -9.85 -2.21 4.83
N ILE A 180 -9.78 -2.36 6.14
CA ILE A 180 -10.63 -3.22 6.94
C ILE A 180 -11.12 -2.36 8.09
N GLU A 181 -12.43 -2.32 8.31
CA GLU A 181 -13.05 -1.53 9.37
C GLU A 181 -13.98 -2.42 10.19
N GLU A 182 -13.87 -2.33 11.52
CA GLU A 182 -14.82 -3.02 12.40
C GLU A 182 -16.24 -2.52 12.15
N GLY A 183 -17.15 -3.46 11.91
CA GLY A 183 -18.51 -3.17 11.46
C GLY A 183 -19.22 -4.47 11.12
N LEU A 184 -20.46 -4.42 10.64
CA LEU A 184 -21.19 -5.63 10.29
C LEU A 184 -20.43 -6.45 9.24
N MET A 185 -19.93 -5.80 8.20
CA MET A 185 -19.28 -6.46 7.07
C MET A 185 -18.06 -7.25 7.53
N TRP A 186 -17.13 -6.57 8.20
CA TRP A 186 -15.92 -7.22 8.69
C TRP A 186 -16.21 -8.26 9.78
N ASN A 187 -17.11 -7.98 10.72
CA ASN A 187 -17.38 -8.92 11.82
C ASN A 187 -18.04 -10.20 11.30
N SER A 188 -18.94 -10.11 10.32
CA SER A 188 -19.55 -11.29 9.68
C SER A 188 -18.51 -12.15 8.97
N ILE A 189 -17.56 -11.51 8.28
CA ILE A 189 -16.43 -12.19 7.62
C ILE A 189 -15.51 -12.84 8.65
N LEU A 190 -15.16 -12.11 9.71
CA LEU A 190 -14.28 -12.57 10.78
C LEU A 190 -14.86 -13.79 11.51
N ASP A 191 -16.17 -13.80 11.77
CA ASP A 191 -16.85 -14.91 12.41
C ASP A 191 -16.79 -16.20 11.57
N ILE A 192 -16.95 -16.08 10.24
CA ILE A 192 -16.77 -17.20 9.31
C ILE A 192 -15.32 -17.67 9.32
N MET A 193 -14.37 -16.75 9.16
CA MET A 193 -12.96 -17.06 9.13
C MET A 193 -12.48 -17.76 10.41
N GLU A 194 -12.93 -17.32 11.58
CA GLU A 194 -12.61 -17.95 12.86
C GLU A 194 -13.18 -19.37 12.93
N ARG A 195 -14.43 -19.60 12.49
CA ARG A 195 -15.01 -20.95 12.43
C ARG A 195 -14.23 -21.84 11.47
N LYS A 196 -13.92 -21.34 10.28
CA LYS A 196 -13.15 -22.07 9.25
C LYS A 196 -11.75 -22.43 9.73
N ALA A 197 -11.06 -21.51 10.41
CA ALA A 197 -9.77 -21.80 11.03
C ALA A 197 -9.87 -22.93 12.08
N LYS A 198 -10.93 -22.95 12.89
CA LYS A 198 -11.19 -24.05 13.85
C LYS A 198 -11.54 -25.37 13.18
N GLU A 199 -12.17 -25.34 12.01
CA GLU A 199 -12.46 -26.51 11.16
C GLU A 199 -11.19 -27.04 10.45
N GLY A 200 -10.05 -26.34 10.57
CA GLY A 200 -8.78 -26.74 9.96
C GLY A 200 -8.51 -26.14 8.57
N VAL A 201 -9.37 -25.24 8.09
CA VAL A 201 -9.14 -24.47 6.86
C VAL A 201 -7.99 -23.49 7.09
N GLU A 202 -7.06 -23.40 6.14
CA GLU A 202 -5.97 -22.45 6.25
C GLU A 202 -6.44 -21.03 5.91
N VAL A 203 -6.56 -20.18 6.92
CA VAL A 203 -6.99 -18.79 6.74
C VAL A 203 -5.80 -17.84 6.85
N ARG A 204 -5.54 -17.05 5.81
CA ARG A 204 -4.49 -16.03 5.77
C ARG A 204 -5.06 -14.66 5.39
N VAL A 205 -4.62 -13.61 6.09
CA VAL A 205 -4.98 -12.23 5.77
C VAL A 205 -3.75 -11.34 5.74
N ILE A 206 -3.64 -10.55 4.70
CA ILE A 206 -2.74 -9.40 4.64
C ILE A 206 -3.58 -8.15 4.57
N TYR A 207 -3.24 -7.15 5.38
CA TYR A 207 -3.89 -5.84 5.27
C TYR A 207 -2.89 -4.70 5.45
N ASP A 208 -3.22 -3.56 4.88
CA ASP A 208 -2.36 -2.38 4.87
C ASP A 208 -2.44 -1.60 6.19
N ASP A 209 -1.29 -1.34 6.83
CA ASP A 209 -1.26 -0.66 8.14
C ASP A 209 -1.77 0.79 8.09
N ALA A 210 -1.34 1.59 7.11
CA ALA A 210 -1.80 2.97 6.95
C ALA A 210 -3.28 3.02 6.54
N GLY A 211 -3.74 2.10 5.70
CA GLY A 211 -5.14 1.97 5.32
C GLY A 211 -6.06 1.58 6.48
N THR A 212 -5.51 1.01 7.56
CA THR A 212 -6.28 0.54 8.72
C THR A 212 -6.00 1.29 10.03
N ILE A 213 -5.14 2.31 10.00
CA ILE A 213 -4.64 3.00 11.21
C ILE A 213 -5.75 3.67 12.04
N THR A 214 -6.86 4.06 11.41
CA THR A 214 -8.02 4.67 12.08
C THR A 214 -9.24 3.75 12.17
N THR A 215 -9.22 2.60 11.51
CA THR A 215 -10.38 1.72 11.36
C THR A 215 -10.26 0.41 12.15
N LEU A 216 -9.05 0.06 12.61
CA LEU A 216 -8.78 -1.08 13.47
C LEU A 216 -8.04 -0.66 14.76
N PRO A 217 -8.24 -1.39 15.87
CA PRO A 217 -7.46 -1.22 17.10
C PRO A 217 -5.95 -1.45 16.89
N GLU A 218 -5.13 -0.85 17.75
CA GLU A 218 -3.68 -1.07 17.72
C GLU A 218 -3.36 -2.58 17.89
N ASN A 219 -2.40 -3.08 17.11
CA ASN A 219 -1.98 -4.49 17.12
C ASN A 219 -3.09 -5.49 16.77
N TYR A 220 -4.12 -5.11 16.02
CA TYR A 220 -5.24 -6.00 15.65
C TYR A 220 -4.82 -7.33 15.00
N HIS A 221 -3.73 -7.35 14.23
CA HIS A 221 -3.15 -8.59 13.68
C HIS A 221 -2.89 -9.65 14.74
N LYS A 222 -2.49 -9.28 15.97
CA LYS A 222 -2.27 -10.22 17.07
C LYS A 222 -3.59 -10.80 17.55
N THR A 223 -4.68 -10.03 17.51
CA THR A 223 -6.03 -10.51 17.81
C THR A 223 -6.48 -11.55 16.78
N LEU A 224 -6.24 -11.29 15.50
CA LEU A 224 -6.55 -12.25 14.42
C LEU A 224 -5.70 -13.53 14.53
N GLN A 225 -4.40 -13.40 14.82
CA GLN A 225 -3.52 -14.54 15.07
C GLN A 225 -3.97 -15.41 16.23
N LYS A 226 -4.45 -14.82 17.33
CA LYS A 226 -5.03 -15.55 18.47
C LYS A 226 -6.29 -16.34 18.10
N LYS A 227 -7.03 -15.92 17.06
CA LYS A 227 -8.20 -16.63 16.52
C LYS A 227 -7.82 -17.74 15.53
N GLY A 228 -6.52 -18.01 15.33
CA GLY A 228 -6.03 -19.03 14.40
C GLY A 228 -5.85 -18.53 12.96
N ILE A 229 -6.02 -17.23 12.71
CA ILE A 229 -5.89 -16.62 11.39
C ILE A 229 -4.45 -16.16 11.19
N LYS A 230 -3.77 -16.64 10.14
CA LYS A 230 -2.39 -16.23 9.84
C LYS A 230 -2.40 -14.82 9.23
N THR A 231 -2.09 -13.82 10.06
CA THR A 231 -2.17 -12.41 9.65
C THR A 231 -0.82 -11.74 9.53
N LEU A 232 -0.63 -10.91 8.50
CA LEU A 232 0.51 -9.99 8.35
C LEU A 232 0.02 -8.57 8.07
N LEU A 233 0.71 -7.58 8.64
CA LEU A 233 0.56 -6.19 8.22
C LEU A 233 1.49 -5.88 7.06
N PHE A 234 0.95 -5.21 6.06
CA PHE A 234 1.74 -4.66 4.98
C PHE A 234 2.24 -3.25 5.33
N ASN A 235 3.54 -3.05 5.09
CA ASN A 235 4.26 -1.77 5.20
C ASN A 235 3.91 -0.99 6.48
N GLU A 236 4.25 -1.53 7.65
CA GLU A 236 3.99 -0.89 8.95
C GLU A 236 4.45 0.58 8.99
N VAL A 237 3.59 1.46 9.48
CA VAL A 237 3.85 2.89 9.64
C VAL A 237 4.76 3.08 10.84
N LYS A 238 6.02 3.39 10.57
CA LYS A 238 7.04 3.67 11.61
C LYS A 238 7.32 5.17 11.68
N PRO A 239 7.57 5.75 12.87
CA PRO A 239 7.93 7.16 13.04
C PRO A 239 9.37 7.41 12.57
N ALA A 240 9.62 7.19 11.30
CA ALA A 240 10.88 7.43 10.62
C ALA A 240 10.66 8.52 9.57
N LEU A 241 11.66 9.39 9.38
CA LEU A 241 11.66 10.40 8.32
C LEU A 241 11.88 9.72 6.96
N THR A 242 10.91 8.94 6.51
CA THR A 242 10.97 8.18 5.26
C THR A 242 9.74 8.44 4.41
N PHE A 243 9.94 8.87 3.16
CA PHE A 243 8.83 9.12 2.22
C PHE A 243 8.32 7.83 1.55
N LYS A 244 8.69 6.66 2.09
CA LYS A 244 8.24 5.34 1.64
C LYS A 244 6.80 5.01 2.06
N PHE A 245 6.13 5.91 2.79
CA PHE A 245 4.73 5.73 3.19
C PHE A 245 3.79 5.60 2.00
N ASN A 246 4.11 6.14 0.82
CA ASN A 246 3.17 6.13 -0.30
C ASN A 246 3.09 4.79 -1.07
N ASN A 247 4.01 3.85 -0.82
CA ASN A 247 3.92 2.52 -1.42
C ASN A 247 3.01 1.65 -0.53
N ARG A 248 1.70 1.74 -0.76
CA ARG A 248 0.68 0.99 -0.01
C ARG A 248 0.14 -0.17 -0.83
N ASP A 249 -0.36 -1.18 -0.14
CA ASP A 249 -1.03 -2.30 -0.80
C ASP A 249 -2.51 -1.94 -1.04
N HIS A 250 -2.80 -1.55 -2.28
CA HIS A 250 -4.16 -1.11 -2.65
C HIS A 250 -4.99 -2.22 -3.30
N ARG A 251 -4.52 -3.48 -3.28
CA ARG A 251 -5.26 -4.62 -3.79
C ARG A 251 -6.44 -4.96 -2.86
N LYS A 252 -7.47 -5.56 -3.44
CA LYS A 252 -8.62 -6.13 -2.74
C LYS A 252 -8.87 -7.48 -3.40
N ILE A 253 -8.36 -8.53 -2.78
CA ILE A 253 -8.36 -9.88 -3.34
C ILE A 253 -8.83 -10.85 -2.26
N THR A 254 -9.77 -11.73 -2.62
CA THR A 254 -10.07 -12.94 -1.84
C THR A 254 -9.97 -14.15 -2.75
N VAL A 255 -9.28 -15.19 -2.31
CA VAL A 255 -9.16 -16.47 -3.00
C VAL A 255 -9.62 -17.57 -2.05
N VAL A 256 -10.57 -18.40 -2.50
CA VAL A 256 -11.10 -19.54 -1.75
C VAL A 256 -10.80 -20.82 -2.52
N ASP A 257 -10.07 -21.73 -1.86
CA ASP A 257 -9.69 -23.07 -2.35
C ASP A 257 -9.01 -23.13 -3.73
N GLY A 258 -8.65 -21.98 -4.32
CA GLY A 258 -8.05 -21.87 -5.66
C GLY A 258 -9.06 -21.90 -6.81
N TYR A 259 -10.37 -21.94 -6.51
CA TYR A 259 -11.43 -22.02 -7.53
C TYR A 259 -12.31 -20.77 -7.59
N ILE A 260 -12.41 -20.01 -6.49
CA ILE A 260 -13.22 -18.80 -6.41
C ILE A 260 -12.29 -17.62 -6.10
N GLY A 261 -12.36 -16.58 -6.92
CA GLY A 261 -11.57 -15.35 -6.77
C GLY A 261 -12.46 -14.12 -6.79
N PHE A 262 -12.25 -13.21 -5.84
CA PHE A 262 -12.85 -11.89 -5.82
C PHE A 262 -11.76 -10.85 -6.05
N MET A 263 -12.03 -9.88 -6.92
CA MET A 263 -11.18 -8.71 -7.14
C MET A 263 -12.04 -7.49 -7.48
N GLY A 264 -11.56 -6.28 -7.18
CA GLY A 264 -12.28 -5.07 -7.54
C GLY A 264 -11.90 -3.87 -6.67
N GLY A 265 -12.85 -2.94 -6.52
CA GLY A 265 -12.67 -1.69 -5.77
C GLY A 265 -13.24 -1.67 -4.35
N ILE A 266 -13.97 -2.71 -3.93
CA ILE A 266 -14.68 -2.77 -2.65
C ILE A 266 -13.73 -3.20 -1.52
N ASN A 267 -13.60 -2.40 -0.47
CA ASN A 267 -12.90 -2.77 0.77
C ASN A 267 -13.85 -3.46 1.77
N LEU A 268 -13.33 -3.88 2.93
CA LEU A 268 -14.12 -4.54 3.98
C LEU A 268 -14.55 -3.52 5.04
N ALA A 269 -15.55 -2.70 4.70
CA ALA A 269 -16.12 -1.68 5.58
C ALA A 269 -17.62 -1.49 5.30
N ASP A 270 -18.37 -1.02 6.28
CA ASP A 270 -19.83 -0.88 6.18
C ASP A 270 -20.29 0.21 5.19
N GLU A 271 -19.39 1.08 4.72
CA GLU A 271 -19.70 2.11 3.72
C GLU A 271 -20.00 1.55 2.31
N TYR A 272 -19.53 0.34 1.99
CA TYR A 272 -19.68 -0.26 0.66
C TYR A 272 -21.07 -0.87 0.41
N PRO A 273 -21.67 -1.63 1.35
CA PRO A 273 -23.08 -1.98 1.27
C PRO A 273 -23.95 -0.79 1.67
N ARG A 274 -24.80 -0.26 0.77
CA ARG A 274 -25.76 0.82 1.08
C ARG A 274 -26.82 0.42 2.12
N SER A 275 -27.04 -0.89 2.34
CA SER A 275 -28.10 -1.41 3.23
C SER A 275 -27.73 -2.72 3.93
N VAL A 276 -26.80 -2.61 4.88
CA VAL A 276 -26.42 -3.60 5.90
C VAL A 276 -27.61 -4.44 6.49
N PRO A 277 -28.82 -3.90 6.75
CA PRO A 277 -29.91 -4.68 7.37
C PRO A 277 -30.59 -5.72 6.46
N HIS A 278 -30.59 -5.54 5.14
CA HIS A 278 -31.36 -6.41 4.23
C HIS A 278 -30.66 -7.74 3.95
N VAL A 279 -29.32 -7.74 3.96
CA VAL A 279 -28.45 -8.90 3.66
C VAL A 279 -28.53 -9.99 4.73
N LEU A 280 -28.76 -9.62 5.99
CA LEU A 280 -28.90 -10.61 7.07
C LEU A 280 -30.25 -11.33 7.04
N CYS A 281 -31.32 -10.65 6.62
CA CYS A 281 -32.65 -11.25 6.54
C CYS A 281 -32.71 -12.34 5.45
N SER A 282 -31.99 -12.17 4.34
CA SER A 282 -31.87 -13.18 3.28
C SER A 282 -30.97 -14.36 3.69
N ALA A 283 -29.83 -14.11 4.34
CA ALA A 283 -28.90 -15.15 4.79
C ALA A 283 -29.46 -16.02 5.94
N GLN A 284 -30.15 -15.43 6.91
CA GLN A 284 -30.80 -16.17 8.01
C GLN A 284 -32.01 -17.01 7.53
N ASN A 285 -32.75 -16.54 6.53
CA ASN A 285 -33.86 -17.31 5.96
C ASN A 285 -33.41 -18.51 5.09
N ARG A 286 -32.22 -18.43 4.46
CA ARG A 286 -31.65 -19.56 3.69
C ARG A 286 -31.08 -20.68 4.58
N THR A 287 -30.67 -20.38 5.80
CA THR A 287 -30.19 -21.38 6.77
C THR A 287 -31.32 -22.13 7.48
N GLN A 288 -32.52 -21.54 7.58
CA GLN A 288 -33.69 -22.21 8.15
C GLN A 288 -34.45 -23.12 7.17
N THR A 289 -34.28 -22.93 5.85
CA THR A 289 -34.97 -23.73 4.81
C THR A 289 -34.23 -24.99 4.38
N LYS A 290 -33.07 -25.30 5.00
CA LYS A 290 -32.29 -26.54 4.78
C LYS A 290 -32.32 -27.51 5.98
N LYS A 291 -33.44 -27.56 6.71
CA LYS A 291 -33.72 -28.63 7.68
C LYS A 291 -34.96 -29.41 7.27
#